data_AF-A0ABD6HPY0-F1
#
_entry.id   AF-A0ABD6HPY0-F1
#
_cell.length_a   1.000
_cell.length_b   1.000
_cell.length_c   1.000
_cell.angle_alpha   90.00
_cell.angle_beta   90.00
_cell.angle_gamma   90.00
#
_symmetry.space_group_name_H-M   'P 1'
#
loop_
_entity.id
_entity.type
_entity.pdbx_description
1 polymer ?
#
loop_
_entity_poly.entity_id
_entity_poly.type
_entity_poly.pdbx_seq_one_letter_code
_entity_poly.pdbx_strand_id
1 'polypeptide(L)'
;MQKSLITTPIYYVNDIPHIGHAYTTLIADTLKKYYTLQGEEVFFLTGTDEHGQKIEQSARLRNQSPKAYADSISAIFKNQWDFFNLDYDGFIRTTDSEHQKCVQNAFEIMFEKGDIYKGTYSGYYCVSCESYCAISKTDNTNDKVLCPDCLRETTLLEEESYFFKLSAYEKPLLEFYAKNPEAILPIYRKNEVTSFIEQGLLDLSITRTSFEWGIPLPKKMNDPKHVVYVWLDALLNYASALGYLNGLDNKMAHFERARHIVGKDILRFHAIYWPAFLMSLNLPLFKQLCVHGWWTIEGVKMSKSLGNVLDAQKLAMEYGVEELRYFLLREVPFGQDGDFSKKALVERINANLNNDLGNLLNRLLGMAKKYFNYSLKSAKITAYYPKELEKAHQILDNANSFVPKMQLHKALEELFNIYDFLNKLIAKEEPWVLHKNNESEKLEALLSLIANVLLQSSFLLYAFMPKSAMKLASAFRVEITPNNYERFFKAKNLQDMVLQDTEPLFCKMEKVEKAPPTQENYISIEDFKKVEIKVGLIKEAQRIEKSNKLLRLKVDLGENRLRQIISGIALDYEPESLVGQMVCVVANLKPAKLMGEMSEGMILAVRDSDNLALISPTKEKIAGSLIS
;
A
#
# COMPACT_ATOMS: atom_id res chain seq x y z
N MET A 1 24.56 0.05 23.50
CA MET A 1 23.85 0.36 22.24
C MET A 1 22.37 0.46 22.57
N GLN A 2 21.65 1.50 22.14
CA GLN A 2 20.20 1.58 22.39
C GLN A 2 19.48 0.56 21.52
N LYS A 3 18.58 -0.25 22.10
CA LYS A 3 17.78 -1.24 21.38
C LYS A 3 16.39 -0.69 21.10
N SER A 4 15.87 -0.89 19.90
CA SER A 4 14.50 -0.47 19.57
C SER A 4 13.79 -1.47 18.66
N LEU A 5 12.46 -1.46 18.69
CA LEU A 5 11.58 -2.23 17.84
C LEU A 5 10.84 -1.27 16.91
N ILE A 6 10.81 -1.56 15.62
CA ILE A 6 9.97 -0.89 14.64
C ILE A 6 9.06 -1.95 14.02
N THR A 7 7.76 -1.70 13.93
CA THR A 7 6.82 -2.66 13.34
C THR A 7 5.92 -2.02 12.31
N THR A 8 5.58 -2.76 11.26
CA THR A 8 4.35 -2.51 10.49
C THR A 8 3.16 -3.20 11.17
N PRO A 9 1.92 -3.01 10.70
CA PRO A 9 0.88 -3.99 10.91
C PRO A 9 1.28 -5.29 10.21
N ILE A 10 0.72 -6.40 10.66
CA ILE A 10 0.69 -7.62 9.86
C ILE A 10 -0.50 -7.56 8.90
N TYR A 11 -0.28 -7.93 7.64
CA TYR A 11 -1.28 -7.72 6.59
C TYR A 11 -2.18 -8.94 6.42
N TYR A 12 -3.49 -8.72 6.30
CA TYR A 12 -4.45 -9.78 6.00
C TYR A 12 -4.13 -10.43 4.66
N VAL A 13 -4.00 -11.76 4.63
CA VAL A 13 -3.72 -12.55 3.42
C VAL A 13 -4.97 -12.92 2.62
N ASN A 14 -6.00 -12.07 2.67
CA ASN A 14 -7.20 -12.27 1.88
C ASN A 14 -7.04 -11.86 0.40
N ASP A 15 -5.92 -11.22 0.03
CA ASP A 15 -5.55 -10.90 -1.36
C ASP A 15 -4.11 -10.37 -1.45
N ILE A 16 -3.69 -10.02 -2.67
CA ILE A 16 -2.38 -9.47 -2.97
C ILE A 16 -2.13 -8.07 -2.35
N PRO A 17 -0.86 -7.73 -2.08
CA PRO A 17 -0.45 -6.42 -1.63
C PRO A 17 -0.74 -5.28 -2.64
N HIS A 18 -0.90 -4.05 -2.11
CA HIS A 18 -1.14 -2.84 -2.89
C HIS A 18 -0.31 -1.67 -2.33
N ILE A 19 -0.37 -0.51 -2.98
CA ILE A 19 0.44 0.68 -2.60
C ILE A 19 0.26 1.14 -1.15
N GLY A 20 -0.92 1.00 -0.55
CA GLY A 20 -1.14 1.28 0.88
C GLY A 20 -0.30 0.40 1.83
N HIS A 21 -0.13 -0.90 1.52
CA HIS A 21 0.75 -1.78 2.28
C HIS A 21 2.19 -1.34 2.11
N ALA A 22 2.63 -1.10 0.86
CA ALA A 22 3.97 -0.66 0.55
C ALA A 22 4.32 0.66 1.27
N TYR A 23 3.42 1.64 1.28
CA TYR A 23 3.62 2.90 1.98
C TYR A 23 3.97 2.69 3.46
N THR A 24 3.19 1.85 4.14
CA THR A 24 3.40 1.54 5.55
C THR A 24 4.77 0.89 5.80
N THR A 25 5.13 -0.11 5.00
CA THR A 25 6.41 -0.83 5.12
C THR A 25 7.60 0.04 4.75
N LEU A 26 7.47 0.93 3.77
CA LEU A 26 8.51 1.89 3.38
C LEU A 26 8.79 2.93 4.47
N ILE A 27 7.75 3.38 5.20
CA ILE A 27 7.93 4.24 6.38
C ILE A 27 8.74 3.52 7.44
N ALA A 28 8.37 2.28 7.78
CA ALA A 28 9.07 1.50 8.80
C ALA A 28 10.53 1.25 8.41
N ASP A 29 10.79 0.88 7.15
CA ASP A 29 12.13 0.71 6.60
C ASP A 29 12.96 2.01 6.63
N THR A 30 12.33 3.16 6.34
CA THR A 30 12.98 4.48 6.44
C THR A 30 13.47 4.75 7.85
N LEU A 31 12.62 4.46 8.85
CA LEU A 31 12.98 4.64 10.26
C LEU A 31 14.07 3.64 10.70
N LYS A 32 14.00 2.38 10.26
CA LYS A 32 15.04 1.36 10.51
C LYS A 32 16.40 1.86 10.04
N LYS A 33 16.49 2.31 8.78
CA LYS A 33 17.73 2.84 8.21
C LYS A 33 18.22 4.09 8.94
N TYR A 34 17.30 5.01 9.26
CA TYR A 34 17.62 6.24 9.99
C TYR A 34 18.24 5.97 11.37
N TYR A 35 17.61 5.15 12.20
CA TYR A 35 18.10 4.89 13.56
C TYR A 35 19.32 3.96 13.57
N THR A 36 19.40 3.01 12.65
CA THR A 36 20.60 2.15 12.50
C THR A 36 21.83 2.98 12.12
N LEU A 37 21.67 3.96 11.22
CA LEU A 37 22.75 4.85 10.82
C LEU A 37 23.25 5.74 11.99
N GLN A 38 22.40 6.00 12.98
CA GLN A 38 22.75 6.67 14.23
C GLN A 38 23.36 5.75 15.30
N GLY A 39 23.53 4.46 14.99
CA GLY A 39 24.08 3.46 15.91
C GLY A 39 23.07 2.85 16.89
N GLU A 40 21.75 2.96 16.64
CA GLU A 40 20.76 2.14 17.37
C GLU A 40 20.72 0.69 16.83
N GLU A 41 20.52 -0.28 17.71
CA GLU A 41 20.23 -1.67 17.38
C GLU A 41 18.72 -1.84 17.18
N VAL A 42 18.27 -1.70 15.94
CA VAL A 42 16.85 -1.75 15.61
C VAL A 42 16.46 -3.16 15.19
N PHE A 43 15.38 -3.69 15.73
CA PHE A 43 14.68 -4.87 15.20
C PHE A 43 13.45 -4.39 14.41
N PHE A 44 13.41 -4.62 13.11
CA PHE A 44 12.30 -4.26 12.23
C PHE A 44 11.46 -5.50 11.90
N LEU A 45 10.21 -5.50 12.36
CA LEU A 45 9.24 -6.56 12.17
C LEU A 45 8.15 -6.17 11.16
N THR A 46 7.88 -7.07 10.22
CA THR A 46 6.69 -7.06 9.36
C THR A 46 6.11 -8.47 9.27
N GLY A 47 4.99 -8.67 8.58
CA GLY A 47 4.40 -10.00 8.47
C GLY A 47 2.98 -10.05 7.95
N THR A 48 2.34 -11.19 8.18
CA THR A 48 0.99 -11.50 7.68
C THR A 48 0.06 -12.02 8.76
N ASP A 49 -1.17 -11.49 8.76
CA ASP A 49 -2.30 -11.98 9.55
C ASP A 49 -3.07 -13.01 8.73
N GLU A 50 -3.05 -14.24 9.20
CA GLU A 50 -3.43 -15.43 8.45
C GLU A 50 -4.66 -16.15 9.01
N HIS A 51 -5.29 -15.63 10.06
CA HIS A 51 -6.47 -16.24 10.68
C HIS A 51 -7.76 -15.44 10.44
N GLY A 52 -8.90 -16.10 10.70
CA GLY A 52 -10.23 -15.47 10.67
C GLY A 52 -11.08 -15.84 9.46
N GLN A 53 -12.39 -15.57 9.61
CA GLN A 53 -13.43 -15.97 8.67
C GLN A 53 -13.21 -15.50 7.22
N LYS A 54 -12.66 -14.30 7.03
CA LYS A 54 -12.43 -13.74 5.68
C LYS A 54 -11.44 -14.57 4.85
N ILE A 55 -10.43 -15.13 5.49
CA ILE A 55 -9.41 -15.95 4.82
C ILE A 55 -10.01 -17.31 4.47
N GLU A 56 -10.77 -17.89 5.40
CA GLU A 56 -11.50 -19.13 5.15
C GLU A 56 -12.47 -18.99 3.97
N GLN A 57 -13.25 -17.92 3.90
CA GLN A 57 -14.14 -17.62 2.77
C GLN A 57 -13.36 -17.47 1.46
N SER A 58 -12.25 -16.73 1.48
CA SER A 58 -11.41 -16.49 0.29
C SER A 58 -10.77 -17.77 -0.25
N ALA A 59 -10.37 -18.67 0.65
CA ALA A 59 -9.83 -19.98 0.32
C ALA A 59 -10.91 -20.91 -0.25
N ARG A 60 -12.12 -20.94 0.35
CA ARG A 60 -13.28 -21.70 -0.16
C ARG A 60 -13.66 -21.28 -1.58
N LEU A 61 -13.72 -19.96 -1.86
CA LEU A 61 -14.01 -19.44 -3.21
C LEU A 61 -12.99 -19.89 -4.27
N ARG A 62 -11.77 -20.29 -3.85
CA ARG A 62 -10.68 -20.72 -4.72
C ARG A 62 -10.43 -22.23 -4.66
N ASN A 63 -11.31 -22.99 -3.99
CA ASN A 63 -11.17 -24.43 -3.78
C ASN A 63 -9.82 -24.84 -3.15
N GLN A 64 -9.32 -24.04 -2.19
CA GLN A 64 -8.07 -24.28 -1.48
C GLN A 64 -8.32 -24.42 0.04
N SER A 65 -7.42 -25.09 0.76
CA SER A 65 -7.43 -25.04 2.22
C SER A 65 -6.99 -23.64 2.70
N PRO A 66 -7.50 -23.15 3.85
CA PRO A 66 -7.10 -21.84 4.39
C PRO A 66 -5.58 -21.71 4.56
N LYS A 67 -4.90 -22.76 5.03
CA LYS A 67 -3.43 -22.78 5.19
C LYS A 67 -2.71 -22.64 3.85
N ALA A 68 -3.09 -23.41 2.83
CA ALA A 68 -2.45 -23.35 1.52
C ALA A 68 -2.67 -21.99 0.84
N TYR A 69 -3.87 -21.41 0.99
CA TYR A 69 -4.17 -20.07 0.50
C TYR A 69 -3.33 -19.01 1.22
N ALA A 70 -3.28 -19.05 2.55
CA ALA A 70 -2.47 -18.15 3.37
C ALA A 70 -0.97 -18.25 3.02
N ASP A 71 -0.44 -19.47 2.87
CA ASP A 71 0.96 -19.71 2.43
C ASP A 71 1.25 -19.04 1.08
N SER A 72 0.33 -19.16 0.12
CA SER A 72 0.50 -18.60 -1.22
C SER A 72 0.53 -17.06 -1.22
N ILE A 73 -0.39 -16.43 -0.49
CA ILE A 73 -0.51 -14.97 -0.44
C ILE A 73 0.61 -14.37 0.44
N SER A 74 0.94 -15.02 1.56
CA SER A 74 2.05 -14.58 2.42
C SER A 74 3.39 -14.56 1.67
N ALA A 75 3.63 -15.56 0.81
CA ALA A 75 4.79 -15.55 -0.09
C ALA A 75 4.80 -14.36 -1.06
N ILE A 76 3.64 -13.93 -1.58
CA ILE A 76 3.53 -12.74 -2.44
C ILE A 76 3.90 -11.46 -1.66
N PHE A 77 3.41 -11.30 -0.42
CA PHE A 77 3.81 -10.18 0.43
C PHE A 77 5.32 -10.15 0.67
N LYS A 78 5.90 -11.30 1.03
CA LYS A 78 7.35 -11.40 1.27
C LYS A 78 8.16 -11.08 0.00
N ASN A 79 7.82 -11.66 -1.13
CA ASN A 79 8.48 -11.40 -2.42
C ASN A 79 8.39 -9.91 -2.82
N GLN A 80 7.28 -9.24 -2.51
CA GLN A 80 7.17 -7.81 -2.74
C GLN A 80 8.15 -7.02 -1.87
N TRP A 81 8.27 -7.33 -0.58
CA TRP A 81 9.24 -6.67 0.31
C TRP A 81 10.70 -6.92 -0.10
N ASP A 82 11.00 -8.13 -0.57
CA ASP A 82 12.31 -8.46 -1.12
C ASP A 82 12.59 -7.66 -2.41
N PHE A 83 11.60 -7.50 -3.29
CA PHE A 83 11.70 -6.65 -4.49
C PHE A 83 12.00 -5.18 -4.13
N PHE A 84 11.36 -4.64 -3.09
CA PHE A 84 11.63 -3.29 -2.58
C PHE A 84 12.97 -3.18 -1.81
N ASN A 85 13.71 -4.28 -1.60
CA ASN A 85 14.95 -4.35 -0.82
C ASN A 85 14.79 -3.76 0.59
N LEU A 86 13.70 -4.14 1.28
CA LEU A 86 13.44 -3.71 2.65
C LEU A 86 14.32 -4.46 3.64
N ASP A 87 14.80 -3.76 4.66
CA ASP A 87 15.78 -4.23 5.65
C ASP A 87 15.07 -4.71 6.93
N TYR A 88 14.12 -5.65 6.80
CA TYR A 88 13.39 -6.22 7.93
C TYR A 88 14.17 -7.38 8.57
N ASP A 89 14.16 -7.45 9.90
CA ASP A 89 14.85 -8.51 10.67
C ASP A 89 13.92 -9.71 10.96
N GLY A 90 12.60 -9.50 10.88
CA GLY A 90 11.60 -10.55 11.10
C GLY A 90 10.42 -10.41 10.15
N PHE A 91 10.00 -11.55 9.59
CA PHE A 91 8.74 -11.70 8.85
C PHE A 91 7.89 -12.73 9.60
N ILE A 92 6.94 -12.27 10.42
CA ILE A 92 6.10 -13.14 11.24
C ILE A 92 4.84 -13.57 10.48
N ARG A 93 4.40 -14.81 10.71
CA ARG A 93 3.13 -15.33 10.22
C ARG A 93 2.31 -15.79 11.41
N THR A 94 1.03 -15.42 11.48
CA THR A 94 0.22 -15.87 12.64
C THR A 94 -0.02 -17.38 12.66
N THR A 95 0.22 -18.09 11.55
CA THR A 95 0.22 -19.55 11.50
C THR A 95 1.51 -20.21 12.04
N ASP A 96 2.54 -19.44 12.43
CA ASP A 96 3.76 -19.98 13.01
C ASP A 96 3.48 -20.62 14.38
N SER A 97 4.09 -21.80 14.63
CA SER A 97 3.77 -22.60 15.82
C SER A 97 4.14 -21.88 17.13
N GLU A 98 5.21 -21.10 17.08
CA GLU A 98 5.77 -20.28 18.14
C GLU A 98 4.82 -19.13 18.45
N HIS A 99 4.20 -18.55 17.41
CA HIS A 99 3.19 -17.52 17.60
C HIS A 99 1.94 -18.08 18.27
N GLN A 100 1.44 -19.23 17.81
CA GLN A 100 0.29 -19.88 18.43
C GLN A 100 0.52 -20.20 19.91
N LYS A 101 1.72 -20.70 20.26
CA LYS A 101 2.12 -20.93 21.66
C LYS A 101 2.12 -19.64 22.49
N CYS A 102 2.68 -18.55 21.96
CA CYS A 102 2.67 -17.25 22.63
C CYS A 102 1.24 -16.80 22.93
N VAL A 103 0.35 -16.86 21.93
CA VAL A 103 -1.06 -16.45 22.08
C VAL A 103 -1.79 -17.29 23.12
N GLN A 104 -1.62 -18.61 23.10
CA GLN A 104 -2.21 -19.51 24.09
C GLN A 104 -1.72 -19.20 25.51
N ASN A 105 -0.41 -19.07 25.70
CA ASN A 105 0.18 -18.77 27.00
C ASN A 105 -0.26 -17.39 27.51
N ALA A 106 -0.34 -16.38 26.64
CA ALA A 106 -0.83 -15.05 26.99
C ALA A 106 -2.31 -15.08 27.40
N PHE A 107 -3.15 -15.83 26.67
CA PHE A 107 -4.56 -16.00 27.01
C PHE A 107 -4.73 -16.63 28.41
N GLU A 108 -3.94 -17.65 28.70
CA GLU A 108 -3.94 -18.32 30.01
C GLU A 108 -3.58 -17.35 31.14
N ILE A 109 -2.51 -16.56 30.99
CA ILE A 109 -2.10 -15.57 32.00
C ILE A 109 -3.19 -14.53 32.26
N MET A 110 -3.80 -13.98 31.21
CA MET A 110 -4.87 -12.98 31.37
C MET A 110 -6.12 -13.58 32.03
N PHE A 111 -6.41 -14.86 31.77
CA PHE A 111 -7.50 -15.57 32.44
C PHE A 111 -7.20 -15.84 33.91
N GLU A 112 -6.01 -16.32 34.24
CA GLU A 112 -5.58 -16.55 35.64
C GLU A 112 -5.53 -15.25 36.45
N LYS A 113 -5.17 -14.13 35.81
CA LYS A 113 -5.23 -12.78 36.42
C LYS A 113 -6.68 -12.32 36.71
N GLY A 114 -7.67 -12.94 36.08
CA GLY A 114 -9.08 -12.57 36.20
C GLY A 114 -9.52 -11.44 35.26
N ASP A 115 -8.70 -11.09 34.27
CA ASP A 115 -9.04 -10.10 33.24
C ASP A 115 -9.87 -10.69 32.10
N ILE A 116 -9.84 -12.02 31.95
CA ILE A 116 -10.73 -12.75 31.05
C ILE A 116 -11.79 -13.49 31.87
N TYR A 117 -13.04 -13.38 31.46
CA TYR A 117 -14.16 -14.13 32.04
C TYR A 117 -15.07 -14.68 30.94
N LYS A 118 -15.77 -15.77 31.25
CA LYS A 118 -16.76 -16.37 30.36
C LYS A 118 -18.11 -15.67 30.55
N GLY A 119 -18.77 -15.28 29.47
CA GLY A 119 -20.07 -14.63 29.49
C GLY A 119 -20.87 -14.94 28.21
N THR A 120 -22.04 -14.33 28.10
CA THR A 120 -22.91 -14.44 26.92
C THR A 120 -23.09 -13.07 26.28
N TYR A 121 -22.86 -12.99 24.97
CA TYR A 121 -23.22 -11.82 24.17
C TYR A 121 -24.65 -11.99 23.69
N SER A 122 -25.58 -11.15 24.17
CA SER A 122 -26.96 -11.12 23.68
C SER A 122 -27.15 -9.96 22.71
N GLY A 123 -27.39 -10.23 21.43
CA GLY A 123 -27.59 -9.22 20.40
C GLY A 123 -28.80 -9.51 19.53
N TYR A 124 -29.52 -8.47 19.11
CA TYR A 124 -30.63 -8.61 18.17
C TYR A 124 -30.08 -8.86 16.77
N TYR A 125 -30.40 -10.01 16.18
CA TYR A 125 -29.91 -10.44 14.88
C TYR A 125 -31.06 -10.51 13.88
N CYS A 126 -30.88 -9.91 12.71
CA CYS A 126 -31.84 -10.04 11.63
C CYS A 126 -31.49 -11.26 10.79
N VAL A 127 -32.28 -12.35 10.91
CA VAL A 127 -32.11 -13.56 10.10
C VAL A 127 -32.16 -13.25 8.61
N SER A 128 -32.98 -12.26 8.22
CA SER A 128 -33.18 -11.92 6.81
C SER A 128 -32.08 -11.03 6.20
N CYS A 129 -31.30 -10.34 7.02
CA CYS A 129 -30.16 -9.50 6.60
C CYS A 129 -28.81 -10.07 7.04
N GLU A 130 -28.84 -11.20 7.76
CA GLU A 130 -27.68 -11.84 8.39
C GLU A 130 -26.78 -10.86 9.17
N SER A 131 -27.39 -9.93 9.91
CA SER A 131 -26.67 -8.86 10.59
C SER A 131 -27.16 -8.62 12.03
N TYR A 132 -26.20 -8.36 12.93
CA TYR A 132 -26.49 -7.85 14.26
C TYR A 132 -26.93 -6.38 14.16
N CYS A 133 -28.10 -6.10 14.72
CA CYS A 133 -28.75 -4.81 14.69
C CYS A 133 -28.47 -4.09 16.01
N ALA A 134 -27.96 -2.86 15.94
CA ALA A 134 -27.89 -2.00 17.12
C ALA A 134 -29.33 -1.66 17.58
N ILE A 135 -29.59 -1.75 18.88
CA ILE A 135 -30.90 -1.42 19.48
C ILE A 135 -31.19 0.04 19.16
N SER A 136 -31.95 0.30 18.11
CA SER A 136 -32.22 1.67 17.64
C SER A 136 -33.69 1.92 17.30
N LYS A 137 -34.51 0.87 17.13
CA LYS A 137 -35.96 1.00 16.91
C LYS A 137 -36.72 -0.15 17.56
N THR A 138 -37.42 0.14 18.65
CA THR A 138 -38.50 -0.68 19.21
C THR A 138 -39.82 -0.25 18.55
N ASP A 139 -40.63 -1.21 18.11
CA ASP A 139 -42.00 -0.91 17.70
C ASP A 139 -42.81 -0.51 18.94
N ASN A 140 -43.25 0.75 19.02
CA ASN A 140 -43.96 1.35 20.17
C ASN A 140 -45.31 0.67 20.48
N THR A 141 -45.71 -0.33 19.70
CA THR A 141 -46.97 -1.04 19.84
C THR A 141 -46.84 -2.48 20.35
N ASN A 142 -45.65 -3.11 20.30
CA ASN A 142 -45.51 -4.56 20.57
C ASN A 142 -44.17 -5.02 21.18
N ASP A 143 -43.31 -4.12 21.70
CA ASP A 143 -42.00 -4.45 22.31
C ASP A 143 -41.03 -5.28 21.43
N LYS A 144 -41.26 -5.32 20.11
CA LYS A 144 -40.41 -6.05 19.15
C LYS A 144 -39.30 -5.15 18.60
N VAL A 145 -38.08 -5.68 18.53
CA VAL A 145 -36.94 -5.01 17.89
C VAL A 145 -36.90 -5.36 16.41
N LEU A 146 -36.97 -4.34 15.55
CA LEU A 146 -36.96 -4.51 14.10
C LEU A 146 -35.58 -4.19 13.53
N CYS A 147 -35.20 -4.89 12.47
CA CYS A 147 -33.97 -4.65 11.74
C CYS A 147 -34.02 -3.24 11.11
N PRO A 148 -33.00 -2.38 11.32
CA PRO A 148 -33.01 -1.03 10.77
C PRO A 148 -32.96 -1.03 9.23
N ASP A 149 -32.46 -2.10 8.62
CA ASP A 149 -32.26 -2.21 7.17
C ASP A 149 -33.48 -2.77 6.43
N CYS A 150 -34.12 -3.83 6.95
CA CYS A 150 -35.26 -4.48 6.28
C CYS A 150 -36.59 -4.41 7.04
N LEU A 151 -36.60 -3.78 8.22
CA LEU A 151 -37.76 -3.62 9.11
C LEU A 151 -38.44 -4.92 9.53
N ARG A 152 -37.78 -6.08 9.33
CA ARG A 152 -38.25 -7.38 9.80
C ARG A 152 -37.85 -7.59 11.26
N GLU A 153 -38.60 -8.45 11.95
CA GLU A 153 -38.35 -8.83 13.33
C GLU A 153 -36.94 -9.43 13.50
N THR A 154 -36.20 -8.91 14.47
CA THR A 154 -34.90 -9.46 14.87
C THR A 154 -35.09 -10.51 15.94
N THR A 155 -34.22 -11.52 15.93
CA THR A 155 -34.15 -12.55 16.98
C THR A 155 -33.02 -12.21 17.93
N LEU A 156 -33.27 -12.23 19.24
CA LEU A 156 -32.19 -12.15 20.22
C LEU A 156 -31.35 -13.42 20.12
N LEU A 157 -30.11 -13.28 19.66
CA LEU A 157 -29.14 -14.35 19.57
C LEU A 157 -28.15 -14.19 20.72
N GLU A 158 -28.03 -15.25 21.52
CA GLU A 158 -27.06 -15.36 22.60
C GLU A 158 -25.90 -16.25 22.15
N GLU A 159 -24.73 -15.67 22.00
CA GLU A 159 -23.50 -16.41 21.73
C GLU A 159 -22.61 -16.38 22.98
N GLU A 160 -22.23 -17.56 23.45
CA GLU A 160 -21.24 -17.71 24.51
C GLU A 160 -19.87 -17.20 24.01
N SER A 161 -19.18 -16.41 24.83
CA SER A 161 -17.86 -15.88 24.51
C SER A 161 -17.04 -15.60 25.76
N TYR A 162 -15.72 -15.68 25.64
CA TYR A 162 -14.82 -15.11 26.62
C TYR A 162 -14.64 -13.62 26.35
N PHE A 163 -14.74 -12.82 27.40
CA PHE A 163 -14.63 -11.37 27.39
C PHE A 163 -13.38 -10.93 28.14
N PHE A 164 -12.68 -9.95 27.58
CA PHE A 164 -11.63 -9.20 28.24
C PHE A 164 -12.24 -7.97 28.93
N LYS A 165 -11.91 -7.76 30.21
CA LYS A 165 -12.37 -6.64 31.04
C LYS A 165 -11.76 -5.30 30.64
N LEU A 166 -12.00 -4.87 29.40
CA LEU A 166 -11.44 -3.65 28.84
C LEU A 166 -11.87 -2.40 29.63
N SER A 167 -13.09 -2.42 30.19
CA SER A 167 -13.61 -1.35 31.06
C SER A 167 -12.70 -1.06 32.26
N ALA A 168 -12.03 -2.08 32.81
CA ALA A 168 -11.10 -1.91 33.93
C ALA A 168 -9.82 -1.12 33.58
N TYR A 169 -9.52 -0.98 32.28
CA TYR A 169 -8.29 -0.36 31.78
C TYR A 169 -8.45 1.10 31.36
N GLU A 170 -9.65 1.69 31.47
CA GLU A 170 -9.91 3.09 31.12
C GLU A 170 -8.96 4.07 31.82
N LYS A 171 -8.91 4.05 33.16
CA LYS A 171 -8.07 4.96 33.95
C LYS A 171 -6.57 4.74 33.68
N PRO A 172 -6.04 3.50 33.72
CA PRO A 172 -4.64 3.25 33.35
C PRO A 172 -4.25 3.77 31.96
N LEU A 173 -5.13 3.62 30.96
CA LEU A 173 -4.87 4.11 29.61
C LEU A 173 -4.82 5.64 29.55
N LEU A 174 -5.77 6.34 30.19
CA LEU A 174 -5.76 7.80 30.26
C LEU A 174 -4.51 8.32 30.97
N GLU A 175 -4.09 7.68 32.07
CA GLU A 175 -2.85 8.03 32.77
C GLU A 175 -1.60 7.83 31.89
N PHE A 176 -1.54 6.73 31.14
CA PHE A 176 -0.45 6.47 30.20
C PHE A 176 -0.35 7.60 29.16
N TYR A 177 -1.48 7.98 28.55
CA TYR A 177 -1.50 9.04 27.55
C TYR A 177 -1.28 10.44 28.11
N ALA A 178 -1.63 10.69 29.38
CA ALA A 178 -1.31 11.93 30.07
C ALA A 178 0.20 12.06 30.32
N LYS A 179 0.85 10.97 30.77
CA LYS A 179 2.30 10.93 31.04
C LYS A 179 3.15 10.94 29.76
N ASN A 180 2.60 10.45 28.65
CA ASN A 180 3.31 10.30 27.37
C ASN A 180 2.58 11.06 26.26
N PRO A 181 2.76 12.40 26.16
CA PRO A 181 2.02 13.22 25.19
C PRO A 181 2.32 12.88 23.72
N GLU A 182 3.50 12.32 23.45
CA GLU A 182 3.94 11.90 22.10
C GLU A 182 3.75 10.40 21.84
N ALA A 183 3.01 9.68 22.70
CA ALA A 183 2.78 8.25 22.52
C ALA A 183 1.99 7.93 21.24
N ILE A 184 1.18 8.86 20.73
CA ILE A 184 0.46 8.70 19.45
C ILE A 184 0.77 9.90 18.56
N LEU A 185 1.26 9.62 17.35
CA LEU A 185 1.57 10.62 16.34
C LEU A 185 0.73 10.38 15.08
N PRO A 186 0.18 11.44 14.44
CA PRO A 186 0.19 12.83 14.90
C PRO A 186 -0.69 13.08 16.14
N ILE A 187 -0.42 14.17 16.85
CA ILE A 187 -1.04 14.47 18.16
C ILE A 187 -2.57 14.52 18.10
N TYR A 188 -3.19 14.96 17.01
CA TYR A 188 -4.65 15.00 16.92
C TYR A 188 -5.30 13.60 16.98
N ARG A 189 -4.59 12.53 16.56
CA ARG A 189 -5.06 11.14 16.71
C ARG A 189 -5.06 10.68 18.16
N LYS A 190 -4.13 11.19 18.98
CA LYS A 190 -4.15 11.00 20.43
C LYS A 190 -5.44 11.54 21.03
N ASN A 191 -5.80 12.78 20.66
CA ASN A 191 -6.99 13.44 21.17
C ASN A 191 -8.27 12.66 20.80
N GLU A 192 -8.35 12.15 19.56
CA GLU A 192 -9.44 11.26 19.12
C GLU A 192 -9.56 10.02 20.01
N VAL A 193 -8.42 9.38 20.35
CA VAL A 193 -8.39 8.19 21.22
C VAL A 193 -8.77 8.53 22.65
N THR A 194 -8.20 9.58 23.24
CA THR A 194 -8.51 9.95 24.64
C THR A 194 -9.96 10.33 24.80
N SER A 195 -10.53 11.10 23.88
CA SER A 195 -11.96 11.45 23.90
C SER A 195 -12.87 10.24 23.69
N PHE A 196 -12.41 9.19 23.02
CA PHE A 196 -13.16 7.93 22.92
C PHE A 196 -13.11 7.14 24.23
N ILE A 197 -11.94 7.06 24.89
CA ILE A 197 -11.80 6.38 26.19
C ILE A 197 -12.63 7.07 27.28
N GLU A 198 -12.69 8.41 27.26
CA GLU A 198 -13.49 9.22 28.20
C GLU A 198 -15.01 8.97 28.10
N GLN A 199 -15.50 8.40 27.00
CA GLN A 199 -16.91 8.02 26.84
C GLN A 199 -17.27 6.71 27.56
N GLY A 200 -16.27 5.96 28.03
CA GLY A 200 -16.42 4.63 28.60
C GLY A 200 -16.10 3.52 27.59
N LEU A 201 -15.41 2.48 28.05
CA LEU A 201 -15.04 1.29 27.30
C LEU A 201 -15.90 0.12 27.74
N LEU A 202 -16.44 -0.61 26.76
CA LEU A 202 -17.13 -1.87 26.99
C LEU A 202 -16.16 -3.04 26.96
N ASP A 203 -16.46 -4.09 27.71
CA ASP A 203 -15.70 -5.32 27.71
C ASP A 203 -15.71 -5.98 26.33
N LEU A 204 -14.56 -6.53 25.93
CA LEU A 204 -14.29 -6.95 24.57
C LEU A 204 -14.44 -8.46 24.45
N SER A 205 -15.31 -8.94 23.54
CA SER A 205 -15.37 -10.37 23.20
C SER A 205 -14.10 -10.79 22.44
N ILE A 206 -13.31 -11.68 23.06
CA ILE A 206 -12.01 -12.14 22.57
C ILE A 206 -11.99 -13.60 22.10
N THR A 207 -13.16 -14.21 21.87
CA THR A 207 -13.27 -15.55 21.24
C THR A 207 -14.45 -15.62 20.28
N ARG A 208 -14.42 -16.59 19.36
CA ARG A 208 -15.51 -16.87 18.40
C ARG A 208 -15.78 -18.38 18.35
N THR A 209 -17.03 -18.73 18.06
CA THR A 209 -17.50 -20.12 17.88
C THR A 209 -18.01 -20.40 16.46
N SER A 210 -18.12 -19.36 15.63
CA SER A 210 -18.74 -19.43 14.30
C SER A 210 -17.85 -19.95 13.18
N PHE A 211 -16.54 -20.09 13.41
CA PHE A 211 -15.58 -20.63 12.44
C PHE A 211 -14.40 -21.31 13.15
N GLU A 212 -13.76 -22.24 12.45
CA GLU A 212 -12.65 -23.05 12.99
C GLU A 212 -11.26 -22.50 12.64
N TRP A 213 -11.14 -21.64 11.61
CA TRP A 213 -9.86 -21.11 11.16
C TRP A 213 -9.32 -19.99 12.07
N GLY A 214 -8.68 -20.40 13.18
CA GLY A 214 -8.01 -19.53 14.14
C GLY A 214 -7.21 -20.31 15.18
N ILE A 215 -6.61 -19.60 16.14
CA ILE A 215 -5.84 -20.22 17.22
C ILE A 215 -6.80 -20.82 18.26
N PRO A 216 -6.73 -22.12 18.57
CA PRO A 216 -7.57 -22.72 19.60
C PRO A 216 -7.16 -22.24 20.99
N LEU A 217 -8.12 -22.24 21.93
CA LEU A 217 -7.85 -21.89 23.33
C LEU A 217 -6.81 -22.83 23.98
N PRO A 218 -6.16 -22.40 25.08
CA PRO A 218 -5.24 -23.25 25.82
C PRO A 218 -5.89 -24.56 26.24
N LYS A 219 -5.15 -25.67 26.12
CA LYS A 219 -5.66 -27.02 26.44
C LYS A 219 -6.26 -27.13 27.84
N LYS A 220 -5.74 -26.36 28.80
CA LYS A 220 -6.23 -26.32 30.18
C LYS A 220 -7.68 -25.85 30.33
N MET A 221 -8.18 -25.04 29.39
CA MET A 221 -9.57 -24.55 29.44
C MET A 221 -10.59 -25.59 28.96
N ASN A 222 -10.14 -26.62 28.23
CA ASN A 222 -10.98 -27.71 27.74
C ASN A 222 -12.25 -27.25 27.00
N ASP A 223 -12.14 -26.19 26.18
CA ASP A 223 -13.26 -25.61 25.45
C ASP A 223 -12.94 -25.50 23.94
N PRO A 224 -13.00 -26.62 23.19
CA PRO A 224 -12.54 -26.70 21.81
C PRO A 224 -13.46 -25.96 20.81
N LYS A 225 -14.64 -25.51 21.27
CA LYS A 225 -15.60 -24.77 20.43
C LYS A 225 -15.15 -23.35 20.13
N HIS A 226 -14.23 -22.81 20.93
CA HIS A 226 -13.78 -21.43 20.83
C HIS A 226 -12.43 -21.33 20.15
N VAL A 227 -12.34 -20.37 19.23
CA VAL A 227 -11.07 -19.86 18.70
C VAL A 227 -10.81 -18.45 19.23
N VAL A 228 -9.54 -18.11 19.43
CA VAL A 228 -9.10 -16.79 19.87
C VAL A 228 -9.50 -15.74 18.82
N TYR A 229 -9.96 -14.59 19.29
CA TYR A 229 -10.27 -13.45 18.43
C TYR A 229 -9.04 -12.99 17.68
N VAL A 230 -9.18 -12.86 16.36
CA VAL A 230 -8.08 -12.54 15.44
C VAL A 230 -7.28 -11.31 15.85
N TRP A 231 -7.88 -10.29 16.49
CA TRP A 231 -7.11 -9.11 16.91
C TRP A 231 -6.27 -9.33 18.17
N LEU A 232 -6.66 -10.24 19.07
CA LEU A 232 -5.83 -10.60 20.21
C LEU A 232 -4.60 -11.39 19.73
N ASP A 233 -4.84 -12.38 18.88
CA ASP A 233 -3.84 -13.13 18.13
C ASP A 233 -2.88 -12.18 17.38
N ALA A 234 -3.43 -11.39 16.46
CA ALA A 234 -2.68 -10.48 15.63
C ALA A 234 -1.85 -9.49 16.44
N LEU A 235 -2.38 -8.84 17.49
CA LEU A 235 -1.61 -7.86 18.27
C LEU A 235 -0.44 -8.48 19.03
N LEU A 236 -0.55 -9.75 19.44
CA LEU A 236 0.53 -10.46 20.12
C LEU A 236 1.71 -10.79 19.20
N ASN A 237 1.59 -10.62 17.88
CA ASN A 237 2.70 -10.80 16.93
C ASN A 237 3.94 -9.99 17.35
N TYR A 238 3.74 -8.76 17.84
CA TYR A 238 4.81 -7.84 18.20
C TYR A 238 5.68 -8.35 19.35
N ALA A 239 5.07 -9.01 20.34
CA ALA A 239 5.79 -9.62 21.45
C ALA A 239 6.29 -11.02 21.09
N SER A 240 5.49 -11.79 20.36
CA SER A 240 5.83 -13.14 19.91
C SER A 240 7.10 -13.18 19.07
N ALA A 241 7.26 -12.25 18.13
CA ALA A 241 8.45 -12.16 17.28
C ALA A 241 9.75 -11.91 18.08
N LEU A 242 9.64 -11.39 19.31
CA LEU A 242 10.75 -11.14 20.22
C LEU A 242 10.95 -12.26 21.25
N GLY A 243 10.27 -13.39 21.09
CA GLY A 243 10.44 -14.56 21.94
C GLY A 243 9.59 -14.59 23.20
N TYR A 244 8.56 -13.74 23.30
CA TYR A 244 7.64 -13.77 24.44
C TYR A 244 6.87 -15.09 24.49
N LEU A 245 7.01 -15.83 25.60
CA LEU A 245 6.24 -17.04 25.94
C LEU A 245 6.21 -18.15 24.87
N ASN A 246 7.20 -18.24 23.99
CA ASN A 246 7.20 -19.23 22.90
C ASN A 246 8.50 -20.03 22.74
N GLY A 247 9.49 -19.78 23.59
CA GLY A 247 10.75 -20.53 23.61
C GLY A 247 11.79 -20.10 22.57
N LEU A 248 11.54 -19.02 21.82
CA LEU A 248 12.58 -18.38 20.99
C LEU A 248 13.54 -17.55 21.85
N ASP A 249 14.67 -17.16 21.27
CA ASP A 249 15.63 -16.25 21.89
C ASP A 249 14.95 -14.95 22.35
N ASN A 250 15.14 -14.61 23.62
CA ASN A 250 14.49 -13.45 24.22
C ASN A 250 15.11 -12.14 23.72
N LYS A 251 14.36 -11.44 22.88
CA LYS A 251 14.67 -10.11 22.33
C LYS A 251 13.74 -9.02 22.89
N MET A 252 13.04 -9.27 24.00
CA MET A 252 12.08 -8.32 24.57
C MET A 252 12.68 -6.96 24.96
N ALA A 253 14.01 -6.88 25.15
CA ALA A 253 14.72 -5.61 25.37
C ALA A 253 14.50 -4.58 24.23
N HIS A 254 14.17 -5.02 23.01
CA HIS A 254 13.84 -4.10 21.92
C HIS A 254 12.47 -3.42 22.11
N PHE A 255 11.57 -4.02 22.90
CA PHE A 255 10.18 -3.56 23.05
C PHE A 255 10.07 -2.24 23.84
N GLU A 256 11.01 -1.93 24.75
CA GLU A 256 11.01 -0.70 25.54
C GLU A 256 10.97 0.59 24.69
N ARG A 257 11.47 0.51 23.45
CA ARG A 257 11.47 1.61 22.48
C ARG A 257 10.66 1.27 21.24
N ALA A 258 9.60 0.47 21.40
CA ALA A 258 8.73 0.04 20.31
C ALA A 258 8.03 1.22 19.63
N ARG A 259 8.12 1.25 18.30
CA ARG A 259 7.39 2.15 17.42
C ARG A 259 6.53 1.34 16.47
N HIS A 260 5.22 1.47 16.59
CA HIS A 260 4.26 0.80 15.73
C HIS A 260 3.79 1.76 14.64
N ILE A 261 3.95 1.40 13.37
CA ILE A 261 3.48 2.19 12.23
C ILE A 261 2.19 1.54 11.75
N VAL A 262 1.08 2.27 11.72
CA VAL A 262 -0.23 1.74 11.35
C VAL A 262 -1.06 2.73 10.54
N GLY A 263 -2.03 2.19 9.78
CA GLY A 263 -3.07 3.00 9.15
C GLY A 263 -4.12 3.47 10.15
N LYS A 264 -4.78 4.61 9.87
CA LYS A 264 -5.85 5.15 10.73
C LYS A 264 -7.03 4.21 10.95
N ASP A 265 -7.27 3.26 10.04
CA ASP A 265 -8.33 2.26 10.13
C ASP A 265 -8.17 1.30 11.30
N ILE A 266 -6.93 1.09 11.76
CA ILE A 266 -6.62 0.14 12.84
C ILE A 266 -6.13 0.83 14.12
N LEU A 267 -6.33 2.16 14.20
CA LEU A 267 -5.93 3.01 15.33
C LEU A 267 -6.46 2.49 16.67
N ARG A 268 -7.76 2.19 16.76
CA ARG A 268 -8.40 1.80 18.03
C ARG A 268 -7.83 0.50 18.59
N PHE A 269 -7.54 -0.48 17.73
CA PHE A 269 -6.93 -1.74 18.15
C PHE A 269 -5.55 -1.51 18.78
N HIS A 270 -4.74 -0.63 18.18
CA HIS A 270 -3.37 -0.37 18.65
C HIS A 270 -3.29 0.65 19.79
N ALA A 271 -4.27 1.55 19.90
CA ALA A 271 -4.27 2.61 20.90
C ALA A 271 -5.14 2.30 22.14
N ILE A 272 -5.98 1.26 22.10
CA ILE A 272 -6.85 0.93 23.22
C ILE A 272 -6.64 -0.52 23.62
N TYR A 273 -6.90 -1.45 22.71
CA TYR A 273 -6.87 -2.89 23.06
C TYR A 273 -5.45 -3.36 23.32
N TRP A 274 -4.51 -3.00 22.44
CA TRP A 274 -3.12 -3.40 22.57
C TRP A 274 -2.48 -2.96 23.90
N PRO A 275 -2.49 -1.67 24.28
CA PRO A 275 -1.92 -1.26 25.56
C PRO A 275 -2.67 -1.88 26.75
N ALA A 276 -3.97 -2.13 26.66
CA ALA A 276 -4.70 -2.85 27.71
C ALA A 276 -4.24 -4.32 27.85
N PHE A 277 -4.02 -5.03 26.74
CA PHE A 277 -3.45 -6.38 26.75
C PHE A 277 -2.03 -6.38 27.33
N LEU A 278 -1.20 -5.40 26.96
CA LEU A 278 0.14 -5.24 27.52
C LEU A 278 0.10 -5.01 29.04
N MET A 279 -0.80 -4.15 29.53
CA MET A 279 -1.00 -3.93 30.97
C MET A 279 -1.51 -5.19 31.68
N SER A 280 -2.39 -5.97 31.04
CA SER A 280 -2.85 -7.25 31.57
C SER A 280 -1.69 -8.24 31.72
N LEU A 281 -0.83 -8.33 30.70
CA LEU A 281 0.35 -9.20 30.67
C LEU A 281 1.57 -8.64 31.44
N ASN A 282 1.45 -7.48 32.08
CA ASN A 282 2.55 -6.76 32.74
C ASN A 282 3.78 -6.54 31.83
N LEU A 283 3.54 -6.26 30.55
CA LEU A 283 4.56 -5.93 29.57
C LEU A 283 4.80 -4.42 29.48
N PRO A 284 6.01 -3.98 29.07
CA PRO A 284 6.25 -2.56 28.79
C PRO A 284 5.32 -2.06 27.69
N LEU A 285 4.89 -0.80 27.80
CA LEU A 285 4.07 -0.15 26.77
C LEU A 285 4.95 0.40 25.65
N PHE A 286 4.36 0.54 24.46
CA PHE A 286 5.07 1.08 23.30
C PHE A 286 5.47 2.54 23.52
N LYS A 287 6.57 2.96 22.87
CA LYS A 287 7.06 4.34 22.93
C LYS A 287 6.24 5.27 22.03
N GLN A 288 5.96 4.85 20.80
CA GLN A 288 5.20 5.62 19.81
C GLN A 288 4.30 4.73 18.96
N LEU A 289 3.07 5.19 18.73
CA LEU A 289 2.14 4.68 17.74
C LEU A 289 2.00 5.74 16.64
N CYS A 290 2.55 5.46 15.47
CA CYS A 290 2.62 6.36 14.34
C CYS A 290 1.52 6.00 13.32
N VAL A 291 0.56 6.91 13.15
CA VAL A 291 -0.71 6.64 12.48
C VAL A 291 -0.83 7.48 11.21
N HIS A 292 -0.78 6.83 10.05
CA HIS A 292 -0.88 7.50 8.76
C HIS A 292 -2.29 7.45 8.16
N GLY A 293 -2.56 8.32 7.17
CA GLY A 293 -3.81 8.31 6.40
C GLY A 293 -3.79 7.30 5.25
N TRP A 294 -4.80 7.38 4.39
CA TRP A 294 -4.94 6.51 3.23
C TRP A 294 -4.39 7.14 1.96
N TRP A 295 -3.95 6.27 1.05
CA TRP A 295 -3.81 6.63 -0.35
C TRP A 295 -5.14 6.42 -1.08
N THR A 296 -5.56 7.42 -1.85
CA THR A 296 -6.73 7.39 -2.74
C THR A 296 -6.30 7.47 -4.20
N ILE A 297 -7.22 7.22 -5.12
CA ILE A 297 -7.05 7.51 -6.54
C ILE A 297 -8.29 8.27 -7.01
N GLU A 298 -8.09 9.46 -7.58
CA GLU A 298 -9.18 10.36 -7.99
C GLU A 298 -10.13 10.68 -6.83
N GLY A 299 -9.60 10.77 -5.61
CA GLY A 299 -10.35 11.04 -4.38
C GLY A 299 -11.14 9.83 -3.86
N VAL A 300 -11.11 8.69 -4.55
CA VAL A 300 -11.79 7.46 -4.12
C VAL A 300 -10.82 6.54 -3.39
N LYS A 301 -11.24 6.02 -2.23
CA LYS A 301 -10.47 5.02 -1.49
C LYS A 301 -10.23 3.79 -2.38
N MET A 302 -9.00 3.29 -2.41
CA MET A 302 -8.70 2.04 -3.10
C MET A 302 -9.53 0.90 -2.50
N SER A 303 -10.28 0.22 -3.35
CA SER A 303 -11.03 -0.96 -2.97
C SER A 303 -11.10 -1.95 -4.13
N LYS A 304 -11.05 -3.23 -3.77
CA LYS A 304 -11.10 -4.34 -4.72
C LYS A 304 -12.42 -4.38 -5.50
N SER A 305 -13.54 -4.04 -4.86
CA SER A 305 -14.86 -3.96 -5.49
C SER A 305 -14.95 -2.91 -6.60
N LEU A 306 -14.12 -1.85 -6.51
CA LEU A 306 -14.06 -0.79 -7.52
C LEU A 306 -12.96 -1.02 -8.57
N GLY A 307 -12.13 -2.05 -8.43
CA GLY A 307 -11.06 -2.38 -9.37
C GLY A 307 -9.93 -1.34 -9.45
N ASN A 308 -9.89 -0.36 -8.54
CA ASN A 308 -8.94 0.77 -8.57
C ASN A 308 -7.68 0.51 -7.71
N VAL A 309 -7.26 -0.74 -7.54
CA VAL A 309 -6.11 -1.08 -6.69
C VAL A 309 -4.81 -0.92 -7.46
N LEU A 310 -3.88 -0.10 -6.94
CA LEU A 310 -2.55 0.05 -7.52
C LEU A 310 -1.56 -0.97 -6.97
N ASP A 311 -0.99 -1.73 -7.91
CA ASP A 311 0.12 -2.63 -7.68
C ASP A 311 1.42 -1.82 -7.56
N ALA A 312 2.00 -1.83 -6.36
CA ALA A 312 3.22 -1.07 -6.07
C ALA A 312 4.44 -1.60 -6.82
N GLN A 313 4.52 -2.92 -7.05
CA GLN A 313 5.63 -3.54 -7.76
C GLN A 313 5.61 -3.15 -9.23
N LYS A 314 4.44 -3.15 -9.88
CA LYS A 314 4.30 -2.67 -11.27
C LYS A 314 4.70 -1.21 -11.42
N LEU A 315 4.25 -0.35 -10.50
CA LEU A 315 4.65 1.06 -10.50
C LEU A 315 6.16 1.23 -10.31
N ALA A 316 6.78 0.48 -9.40
CA ALA A 316 8.22 0.54 -9.20
C ALA A 316 9.03 -0.03 -10.36
N MET A 317 8.51 -1.01 -11.12
CA MET A 317 9.13 -1.47 -12.38
C MET A 317 9.06 -0.40 -13.47
N GLU A 318 7.98 0.39 -13.53
CA GLU A 318 7.77 1.45 -14.52
C GLU A 318 8.59 2.72 -14.20
N TYR A 319 8.61 3.14 -12.93
CA TYR A 319 9.17 4.43 -12.51
C TYR A 319 10.47 4.34 -11.69
N GLY A 320 10.82 3.15 -11.21
CA GLY A 320 11.93 2.94 -10.29
C GLY A 320 11.50 2.85 -8.81
N VAL A 321 12.24 2.02 -8.06
CA VAL A 321 11.95 1.72 -6.64
C VAL A 321 12.20 2.94 -5.74
N GLU A 322 13.34 3.61 -5.94
CA GLU A 322 13.76 4.75 -5.10
C GLU A 322 12.87 5.98 -5.39
N GLU A 323 12.47 6.14 -6.65
CA GLU A 323 11.57 7.18 -7.14
C GLU A 323 10.17 7.05 -6.53
N LEU A 324 9.59 5.84 -6.56
CA LEU A 324 8.30 5.58 -5.93
C LEU A 324 8.38 5.79 -4.41
N ARG A 325 9.46 5.33 -3.78
CA ARG A 325 9.69 5.50 -2.35
C ARG A 325 9.80 6.98 -1.96
N TYR A 326 10.55 7.78 -2.70
CA TYR A 326 10.63 9.23 -2.52
C TYR A 326 9.24 9.87 -2.63
N PHE A 327 8.50 9.55 -3.70
CA PHE A 327 7.18 10.12 -3.92
C PHE A 327 6.20 9.83 -2.78
N LEU A 328 6.11 8.57 -2.36
CA LEU A 328 5.20 8.15 -1.30
C LEU A 328 5.53 8.82 0.05
N LEU A 329 6.80 9.10 0.34
CA LEU A 329 7.23 9.74 1.58
C LEU A 329 7.19 11.28 1.51
N ARG A 330 7.24 11.87 0.31
CA ARG A 330 7.30 13.33 0.09
C ARG A 330 5.96 13.98 -0.16
N GLU A 331 5.07 13.33 -0.91
CA GLU A 331 3.90 13.99 -1.49
C GLU A 331 2.83 14.28 -0.45
N VAL A 332 2.62 13.36 0.51
CA VAL A 332 1.51 13.44 1.46
C VAL A 332 2.02 13.69 2.88
N PRO A 333 1.51 14.73 3.57
CA PRO A 333 1.79 14.93 4.98
C PRO A 333 1.37 13.72 5.82
N PHE A 334 2.28 13.23 6.67
CA PHE A 334 2.02 12.06 7.50
C PHE A 334 0.78 12.27 8.39
N GLY A 335 -0.15 11.30 8.34
CA GLY A 335 -1.44 11.33 9.05
C GLY A 335 -2.63 11.78 8.21
N GLN A 336 -2.37 12.52 7.12
CA GLN A 336 -3.40 12.93 6.17
C GLN A 336 -3.62 11.88 5.09
N ASP A 337 -4.80 11.93 4.48
CA ASP A 337 -5.07 11.17 3.26
C ASP A 337 -4.46 11.91 2.07
N GLY A 338 -4.03 11.16 1.06
CA GLY A 338 -3.48 11.74 -0.15
C GLY A 338 -3.84 10.96 -1.39
N ASP A 339 -3.88 11.68 -2.52
CA ASP A 339 -4.30 11.12 -3.80
C ASP A 339 -3.09 10.74 -4.64
N PHE A 340 -3.06 9.51 -5.13
CA PHE A 340 -1.99 9.04 -5.99
C PHE A 340 -2.21 9.52 -7.42
N SER A 341 -1.22 10.22 -7.97
CA SER A 341 -1.21 10.67 -9.36
C SER A 341 0.10 10.28 -10.05
N LYS A 342 0.00 9.50 -11.13
CA LYS A 342 1.16 9.18 -11.98
C LYS A 342 1.83 10.44 -12.53
N LYS A 343 1.02 11.46 -12.85
CA LYS A 343 1.53 12.76 -13.30
C LYS A 343 2.35 13.44 -12.21
N ALA A 344 1.84 13.49 -10.97
CA ALA A 344 2.57 14.08 -9.85
C ALA A 344 3.87 13.31 -9.57
N LEU A 345 3.85 11.98 -9.67
CA LEU A 345 5.03 11.14 -9.55
C LEU A 345 6.11 11.54 -10.57
N VAL A 346 5.77 11.61 -11.86
CA VAL A 346 6.73 12.00 -12.92
C VAL A 346 7.22 13.43 -12.74
N GLU A 347 6.36 14.36 -12.33
CA GLU A 347 6.76 15.74 -12.04
C GLU A 347 7.77 15.80 -10.89
N ARG A 348 7.57 15.04 -9.81
CA ARG A 348 8.51 14.93 -8.69
C ARG A 348 9.83 14.29 -9.08
N ILE A 349 9.81 13.21 -9.87
CA ILE A 349 11.04 12.57 -10.37
C ILE A 349 11.85 13.56 -11.19
N ASN A 350 11.21 14.24 -12.14
CA ASN A 350 11.90 15.16 -13.03
C ASN A 350 12.38 16.42 -12.32
N ALA A 351 11.52 17.08 -11.54
CA ALA A 351 11.85 18.34 -10.89
C ALA A 351 12.84 18.13 -9.74
N ASN A 352 12.57 17.21 -8.83
CA ASN A 352 13.39 17.05 -7.63
C ASN A 352 14.57 16.11 -7.89
N LEU A 353 14.30 14.87 -8.26
CA LEU A 353 15.37 13.86 -8.32
C LEU A 353 16.37 14.15 -9.46
N ASN A 354 15.87 14.35 -10.68
CA ASN A 354 16.73 14.58 -11.84
C ASN A 354 17.31 16.01 -11.88
N ASN A 355 16.46 17.05 -11.82
CA ASN A 355 16.92 18.43 -12.03
C ASN A 355 17.60 19.06 -10.80
N ASP A 356 17.16 18.77 -9.57
CA ASP A 356 17.78 19.38 -8.39
C ASP A 356 19.03 18.58 -7.96
N LEU A 357 18.84 17.31 -7.57
CA LEU A 357 19.91 16.47 -7.03
C LEU A 357 20.84 15.91 -8.12
N GLY A 358 20.27 15.24 -9.13
CA GLY A 358 21.04 14.59 -10.19
C GLY A 358 21.92 15.56 -10.96
N ASN A 359 21.35 16.69 -11.38
CA ASN A 359 22.08 17.76 -12.07
C ASN A 359 23.15 18.41 -11.20
N LEU A 360 22.89 18.62 -9.89
CA LEU A 360 23.86 19.22 -8.98
C LEU A 360 25.14 18.38 -8.90
N LEU A 361 24.99 17.06 -8.72
CA LEU A 361 26.13 16.14 -8.70
C LEU A 361 26.88 16.17 -10.03
N ASN A 362 26.17 16.07 -11.16
CA ASN A 362 26.79 16.11 -12.49
C ASN A 362 27.58 17.40 -12.74
N ARG A 363 27.03 18.55 -12.34
CA ARG A 363 27.72 19.85 -12.45
C ARG A 363 28.95 19.91 -11.57
N LEU A 364 28.86 19.45 -10.32
CA LEU A 364 30.00 19.38 -9.39
C LEU A 364 31.12 18.52 -9.97
N LEU A 365 30.82 17.30 -10.41
CA LEU A 365 31.81 16.38 -10.98
C LEU A 365 32.44 16.93 -12.25
N GLY A 366 31.65 17.51 -13.15
CA GLY A 366 32.16 18.13 -14.38
C GLY A 366 33.11 19.31 -14.10
N MET A 367 32.76 20.18 -13.16
CA MET A 367 33.61 21.31 -12.76
C MET A 367 34.87 20.85 -12.01
N ALA A 368 34.74 19.90 -11.07
CA ALA A 368 35.87 19.35 -10.34
C ALA A 368 36.86 18.63 -11.25
N LYS A 369 36.37 17.85 -12.24
CA LYS A 369 37.20 17.24 -13.29
C LYS A 369 37.97 18.31 -14.07
N LYS A 370 37.25 19.32 -14.56
CA LYS A 370 37.79 20.33 -15.46
C LYS A 370 38.81 21.24 -14.80
N TYR A 371 38.56 21.67 -13.56
CA TYR A 371 39.36 22.72 -12.91
C TYR A 371 40.39 22.18 -11.93
N PHE A 372 40.16 21.01 -11.32
CA PHE A 372 41.00 20.50 -10.23
C PHE A 372 41.33 19.00 -10.34
N ASN A 373 41.06 18.36 -11.49
CA ASN A 373 41.29 16.94 -11.71
C ASN A 373 40.73 16.05 -10.57
N TYR A 374 39.49 16.36 -10.15
CA TYR A 374 38.75 15.73 -9.04
C TYR A 374 39.30 15.91 -7.62
N SER A 375 40.40 16.63 -7.42
CA SER A 375 40.98 16.86 -6.10
C SER A 375 40.53 18.21 -5.55
N LEU A 376 39.70 18.22 -4.50
CA LEU A 376 39.23 19.43 -3.82
C LEU A 376 39.78 19.46 -2.39
N LYS A 377 40.70 20.39 -2.09
CA LYS A 377 41.44 20.45 -0.82
C LYS A 377 41.45 21.84 -0.18
N SER A 378 40.39 22.61 -0.39
CA SER A 378 40.38 24.01 0.05
C SER A 378 40.22 24.13 1.56
N ALA A 379 41.26 24.65 2.23
CA ALA A 379 41.20 25.07 3.63
C ALA A 379 40.46 26.40 3.84
N LYS A 380 40.00 27.07 2.77
CA LYS A 380 39.44 28.43 2.80
C LYS A 380 37.91 28.48 2.66
N ILE A 381 37.21 27.35 2.84
CA ILE A 381 35.73 27.30 2.78
C ILE A 381 35.10 28.33 3.73
N THR A 382 35.51 28.34 5.00
CA THR A 382 34.98 29.25 6.02
C THR A 382 35.44 30.70 5.83
N ALA A 383 36.53 30.93 5.11
CA ALA A 383 37.00 32.28 4.81
C ALA A 383 36.16 32.95 3.72
N TYR A 384 35.78 32.20 2.67
CA TYR A 384 35.00 32.73 1.55
C TYR A 384 33.49 32.60 1.73
N TYR A 385 33.02 31.52 2.37
CA TYR A 385 31.60 31.14 2.42
C TYR A 385 31.10 30.76 3.83
N PRO A 386 31.40 31.54 4.90
CA PRO A 386 30.99 31.18 6.26
C PRO A 386 29.47 31.15 6.44
N LYS A 387 28.76 32.12 5.87
CA LYS A 387 27.29 32.24 5.99
C LYS A 387 26.56 31.15 5.22
N GLU A 388 27.05 30.84 4.03
CA GLU A 388 26.50 29.78 3.18
C GLU A 388 26.67 28.42 3.82
N LEU A 389 27.82 28.15 4.45
CA LEU A 389 28.07 26.91 5.17
C LEU A 389 27.18 26.79 6.43
N GLU A 390 27.08 27.85 7.23
CA GLU A 390 26.21 27.86 8.41
C GLU A 390 24.75 27.60 8.03
N LYS A 391 24.26 28.28 6.98
CA LYS A 391 22.92 28.07 6.44
C LYS A 391 22.72 26.65 5.95
N ALA A 392 23.69 26.07 5.23
CA ALA A 392 23.62 24.69 4.77
C ALA A 392 23.47 23.70 5.94
N HIS A 393 24.30 23.86 6.97
CA HIS A 393 24.22 23.03 8.17
C HIS A 393 22.89 23.21 8.92
N GLN A 394 22.35 24.43 8.99
CA GLN A 394 21.04 24.67 9.62
C GLN A 394 19.90 23.95 8.88
N ILE A 395 19.91 23.95 7.55
CA ILE A 395 18.91 23.24 6.74
C ILE A 395 19.00 21.73 7.01
N LEU A 396 20.21 21.16 7.04
CA LEU A 396 20.42 19.73 7.32
C LEU A 396 19.97 19.34 8.74
N ASP A 397 20.26 20.18 9.75
CA ASP A 397 19.79 19.95 11.13
C ASP A 397 18.26 19.98 11.21
N ASN A 398 17.63 20.94 10.55
CA ASN A 398 16.18 21.06 10.48
C ASN A 398 15.57 19.81 9.84
N ALA A 399 16.08 19.39 8.69
CA ALA A 399 15.65 18.17 7.99
C ALA A 399 15.76 16.94 8.90
N ASN A 400 16.89 16.77 9.60
CA ASN A 400 17.11 15.66 10.53
C ASN A 400 16.12 15.68 11.71
N SER A 401 15.77 16.86 12.22
CA SER A 401 14.87 17.02 13.38
C SER A 401 13.42 16.61 13.11
N PHE A 402 13.01 16.56 11.83
CA PHE A 402 11.66 16.19 11.43
C PHE A 402 11.41 14.68 11.41
N VAL A 403 12.45 13.86 11.25
CA VAL A 403 12.32 12.40 11.13
C VAL A 403 11.77 11.77 12.43
N PRO A 404 12.30 12.06 13.63
CA PRO A 404 11.77 11.49 14.87
C PRO A 404 10.32 11.90 15.19
N LYS A 405 9.84 13.00 14.58
CA LYS A 405 8.48 13.54 14.73
C LYS A 405 7.49 12.99 13.69
N MET A 406 7.90 11.99 12.89
CA MET A 406 7.15 11.44 11.76
C MET A 406 6.81 12.47 10.67
N GLN A 407 7.51 13.60 10.61
CA GLN A 407 7.31 14.63 9.59
C GLN A 407 8.20 14.35 8.36
N LEU A 408 8.10 13.14 7.81
CA LEU A 408 8.97 12.65 6.73
C LEU A 408 8.92 13.52 5.47
N HIS A 409 7.72 13.98 5.09
CA HIS A 409 7.52 14.92 3.99
C HIS A 409 8.30 16.23 4.16
N LYS A 410 8.36 16.79 5.38
CA LYS A 410 9.15 18.00 5.69
C LYS A 410 10.64 17.73 5.76
N ALA A 411 11.03 16.56 6.26
CA ALA A 411 12.43 16.14 6.23
C ALA A 411 12.95 16.08 4.78
N LEU A 412 12.17 15.50 3.86
CA LEU A 412 12.49 15.48 2.44
C LEU A 412 12.38 16.86 1.79
N GLU A 413 11.40 17.68 2.16
CA GLU A 413 11.30 19.06 1.68
C GLU A 413 12.55 19.89 2.01
N GLU A 414 12.99 19.89 3.27
CA GLU A 414 14.22 20.58 3.68
C GLU A 414 15.47 19.97 3.05
N LEU A 415 15.51 18.64 2.90
CA LEU A 415 16.61 17.98 2.20
C LEU A 415 16.67 18.37 0.71
N PHE A 416 15.55 18.67 0.06
CA PHE A 416 15.58 19.17 -1.32
C PHE A 416 15.84 20.68 -1.38
N ASN A 417 15.47 21.43 -0.34
CA ASN A 417 15.87 22.83 -0.20
C ASN A 417 17.40 22.99 -0.14
N ILE A 418 18.14 22.01 0.42
CA ILE A 418 19.61 22.09 0.39
C ILE A 418 20.16 21.98 -1.04
N TYR A 419 19.56 21.12 -1.90
CA TYR A 419 19.99 20.97 -3.29
C TYR A 419 19.67 22.20 -4.13
N ASP A 420 18.49 22.77 -3.96
CA ASP A 420 18.13 24.05 -4.58
C ASP A 420 19.05 25.19 -4.12
N PHE A 421 19.36 25.26 -2.82
CA PHE A 421 20.29 26.25 -2.27
C PHE A 421 21.69 26.14 -2.91
N LEU A 422 22.24 24.94 -3.02
CA LEU A 422 23.55 24.73 -3.65
C LEU A 422 23.53 25.03 -5.16
N ASN A 423 22.46 24.67 -5.87
CA ASN A 423 22.30 25.03 -7.29
C ASN A 423 22.26 26.55 -7.49
N LYS A 424 21.53 27.27 -6.62
CA LYS A 424 21.48 28.74 -6.61
C LYS A 424 22.83 29.36 -6.27
N LEU A 425 23.58 28.75 -5.36
CA LEU A 425 24.93 29.20 -5.03
C LEU A 425 25.87 29.09 -6.23
N ILE A 426 25.82 27.99 -6.99
CA ILE A 426 26.58 27.86 -8.25
C ILE A 426 26.15 28.94 -9.26
N ALA A 427 24.84 29.20 -9.39
CA ALA A 427 24.35 30.21 -10.32
C ALA A 427 24.78 31.64 -9.92
N LYS A 428 24.82 31.93 -8.62
CA LYS A 428 25.24 33.23 -8.07
C LYS A 428 26.75 33.48 -8.23
N GLU A 429 27.57 32.49 -7.90
CA GLU A 429 29.03 32.64 -7.91
C GLU A 429 29.67 32.46 -9.28
N GLU A 430 28.92 31.91 -10.24
CA GLU A 430 29.35 31.69 -11.62
C GLU A 430 30.77 31.10 -11.74
N PRO A 431 30.99 29.81 -11.37
CA PRO A 431 32.32 29.18 -11.35
C PRO A 431 33.16 29.35 -12.63
N TRP A 432 32.50 29.41 -13.77
CA TRP A 432 33.14 29.64 -15.07
C TRP A 432 33.73 31.04 -15.22
N VAL A 433 33.18 32.05 -14.55
CA VAL A 433 33.74 33.40 -14.48
C VAL A 433 34.90 33.44 -13.49
N LEU A 434 34.75 32.85 -12.31
CA LEU A 434 35.84 32.76 -11.32
C LEU A 434 37.09 32.10 -11.92
N HIS A 435 36.91 31.05 -12.72
CA HIS A 435 38.00 30.42 -13.44
C HIS A 435 38.67 31.37 -14.45
N LYS A 436 37.88 32.11 -15.25
CA LYS A 436 38.39 33.09 -16.23
C LYS A 436 39.14 34.25 -15.55
N ASN A 437 38.72 34.65 -14.36
CA ASN A 437 39.33 35.71 -13.58
C ASN A 437 40.57 35.24 -12.78
N ASN A 438 40.98 33.98 -12.90
CA ASN A 438 42.06 33.36 -12.13
C ASN A 438 41.83 33.37 -10.60
N GLU A 439 40.57 33.38 -10.14
CA GLU A 439 40.20 33.31 -8.71
C GLU A 439 40.16 31.85 -8.21
N SER A 440 41.25 31.11 -8.43
CA SER A 440 41.32 29.65 -8.22
C SER A 440 40.97 29.23 -6.78
N GLU A 441 41.48 29.95 -5.76
CA GLU A 441 41.23 29.60 -4.35
C GLU A 441 39.75 29.73 -3.96
N LYS A 442 39.09 30.78 -4.45
CA LYS A 442 37.66 31.02 -4.20
C LYS A 442 36.81 29.98 -4.94
N LEU A 443 37.18 29.66 -6.17
CA LEU A 443 36.54 28.59 -6.95
C LEU A 443 36.69 27.21 -6.26
N GLU A 444 37.87 26.88 -5.76
CA GLU A 444 38.09 25.61 -5.04
C GLU A 444 37.30 25.57 -3.72
N ALA A 445 37.25 26.69 -2.98
CA ALA A 445 36.46 26.81 -1.76
C ALA A 445 34.97 26.58 -2.02
N LEU A 446 34.43 27.13 -3.12
CA LEU A 446 33.04 26.94 -3.53
C LEU A 446 32.74 25.48 -3.84
N LEU A 447 33.55 24.84 -4.69
CA LEU A 447 33.34 23.43 -5.04
C LEU A 447 33.53 22.50 -3.84
N SER A 448 34.49 22.80 -2.95
CA SER A 448 34.73 22.03 -1.73
C SER A 448 33.56 22.14 -0.75
N LEU A 449 32.94 23.33 -0.62
CA LEU A 449 31.72 23.51 0.17
C LEU A 449 30.58 22.65 -0.38
N ILE A 450 30.32 22.74 -1.69
CA ILE A 450 29.25 21.99 -2.33
C ILE A 450 29.48 20.48 -2.16
N ALA A 451 30.72 20.00 -2.36
CA ALA A 451 31.07 18.61 -2.18
C ALA A 451 30.84 18.11 -0.75
N ASN A 452 31.28 18.87 0.26
CA ASN A 452 31.10 18.51 1.66
C ASN A 452 29.63 18.46 2.06
N VAL A 453 28.85 19.47 1.71
CA VAL A 453 27.41 19.53 2.04
C VAL A 453 26.63 18.44 1.31
N LEU A 454 26.97 18.15 0.04
CA LEU A 454 26.33 17.11 -0.75
C LEU A 454 26.67 15.69 -0.24
N LEU A 455 27.89 15.48 0.26
CA LEU A 455 28.23 14.25 0.98
C LEU A 455 27.43 14.15 2.29
N GLN A 456 27.37 15.23 3.08
CA GLN A 456 26.61 15.25 4.34
C GLN A 456 25.13 14.92 4.10
N SER A 457 24.51 15.52 3.09
CA SER A 457 23.10 15.28 2.77
C SER A 457 22.83 13.82 2.37
N SER A 458 23.82 13.12 1.80
CA SER A 458 23.68 11.69 1.43
C SER A 458 23.36 10.79 2.63
N PHE A 459 23.86 11.13 3.82
CA PHE A 459 23.58 10.35 5.03
C PHE A 459 22.13 10.46 5.46
N LEU A 460 21.52 11.65 5.37
CA LEU A 460 20.09 11.80 5.66
C LEU A 460 19.25 11.20 4.51
N LEU A 461 19.68 11.38 3.27
CA LEU A 461 19.02 10.80 2.09
C LEU A 461 18.96 9.27 2.16
N TYR A 462 19.97 8.61 2.75
CA TYR A 462 20.03 7.14 2.86
C TYR A 462 18.81 6.53 3.54
N ALA A 463 18.24 7.22 4.54
CA ALA A 463 17.01 6.76 5.17
C ALA A 463 15.86 6.70 4.16
N PHE A 464 15.80 7.60 3.18
CA PHE A 464 14.68 7.71 2.24
C PHE A 464 14.95 7.07 0.88
N MET A 465 16.19 7.05 0.42
CA MET A 465 16.62 6.56 -0.88
C MET A 465 18.00 5.90 -0.72
N PRO A 466 18.06 4.68 -0.15
CA PRO A 466 19.31 4.02 0.21
C PRO A 466 20.24 3.80 -1.00
N LYS A 467 19.72 3.33 -2.14
CA LYS A 467 20.55 3.05 -3.32
C LYS A 467 21.07 4.34 -3.93
N SER A 468 20.21 5.35 -4.07
CA SER A 468 20.61 6.65 -4.61
C SER A 468 21.61 7.36 -3.69
N ALA A 469 21.42 7.29 -2.37
CA ALA A 469 22.35 7.84 -1.40
C ALA A 469 23.72 7.15 -1.42
N MET A 470 23.75 5.81 -1.49
CA MET A 470 25.02 5.06 -1.61
C MET A 470 25.75 5.41 -2.91
N LYS A 471 25.02 5.50 -4.03
CA LYS A 471 25.59 5.94 -5.32
C LYS A 471 26.14 7.37 -5.23
N LEU A 472 25.43 8.27 -4.57
CA LEU A 472 25.89 9.64 -4.30
C LEU A 472 27.16 9.64 -3.45
N ALA A 473 27.17 8.96 -2.30
CA ALA A 473 28.33 8.88 -1.40
C ALA A 473 29.56 8.26 -2.08
N SER A 474 29.35 7.27 -2.97
CA SER A 474 30.42 6.65 -3.75
C SER A 474 31.16 7.64 -4.67
N ALA A 475 30.49 8.69 -5.17
CA ALA A 475 31.15 9.75 -5.95
C ALA A 475 32.20 10.52 -5.15
N PHE A 476 32.11 10.48 -3.81
CA PHE A 476 33.06 11.05 -2.86
C PHE A 476 34.00 9.99 -2.24
N ARG A 477 33.91 8.73 -2.70
CA ARG A 477 34.64 7.56 -2.15
C ARG A 477 34.37 7.32 -0.66
N VAL A 478 33.14 7.61 -0.23
CA VAL A 478 32.69 7.41 1.15
C VAL A 478 31.57 6.38 1.17
N GLU A 479 31.66 5.45 2.11
CA GLU A 479 30.60 4.50 2.40
C GLU A 479 29.66 5.04 3.48
N ILE A 480 28.37 4.72 3.36
CA ILE A 480 27.37 5.10 4.34
C ILE A 480 27.40 4.12 5.51
N THR A 481 28.07 4.52 6.59
CA THR A 481 28.22 3.73 7.82
C THR A 481 27.97 4.61 9.05
N PRO A 482 27.65 4.04 10.23
CA PRO A 482 27.47 4.84 11.46
C PRO A 482 28.70 5.67 11.83
N ASN A 483 29.91 5.14 11.62
CA ASN A 483 31.15 5.89 11.88
C ASN A 483 31.28 7.10 10.95
N ASN A 484 30.95 6.93 9.66
CA ASN A 484 30.98 8.03 8.71
C ASN A 484 29.83 9.03 8.93
N TYR A 485 28.66 8.56 9.38
CA TYR A 485 27.58 9.43 9.82
C TYR A 485 28.02 10.36 10.96
N GLU A 486 28.63 9.81 12.00
CA GLU A 486 29.17 10.59 13.11
C GLU A 486 30.25 11.57 12.64
N ARG A 487 31.18 11.11 11.78
CA ARG A 487 32.30 11.93 11.28
C ARG A 487 31.86 13.09 10.38
N PHE A 488 31.00 12.82 9.39
CA PHE A 488 30.68 13.79 8.34
C PHE A 488 29.41 14.58 8.66
N PHE A 489 28.34 13.89 9.06
CA PHE A 489 27.04 14.53 9.27
C PHE A 489 26.95 15.20 10.64
N LYS A 490 27.21 14.47 11.72
CA LYS A 490 26.99 14.98 13.08
C LYS A 490 28.09 15.93 13.55
N ALA A 491 29.36 15.58 13.35
CA ALA A 491 30.48 16.45 13.69
C ALA A 491 30.67 17.60 12.69
N LYS A 492 29.99 17.56 11.53
CA LYS A 492 30.06 18.58 10.47
C LYS A 492 31.49 18.87 10.00
N ASN A 493 32.34 17.85 10.02
CA ASN A 493 33.74 18.00 9.64
C ASN A 493 33.86 18.25 8.14
N LEU A 494 34.47 19.38 7.78
CA LEU A 494 34.92 19.62 6.41
C LEU A 494 36.15 18.75 6.13
N GLN A 495 36.20 18.16 4.94
CA GLN A 495 37.28 17.29 4.52
C GLN A 495 37.73 17.62 3.10
N ASP A 496 39.01 17.36 2.86
CA ASP A 496 39.58 17.22 1.53
C ASP A 496 38.95 16.01 0.85
N MET A 497 38.58 16.16 -0.42
CA MET A 497 37.87 15.14 -1.18
C MET A 497 38.56 14.85 -2.50
N VAL A 498 38.64 13.57 -2.83
CA VAL A 498 38.96 13.11 -4.18
C VAL A 498 37.70 12.48 -4.76
N LEU A 499 37.14 13.16 -5.75
CA LEU A 499 35.90 12.74 -6.40
C LEU A 499 36.17 11.68 -7.47
N GLN A 500 35.11 11.01 -7.91
CA GLN A 500 35.16 10.09 -9.04
C GLN A 500 33.91 10.20 -9.91
N ASP A 501 34.04 9.81 -11.17
CA ASP A 501 32.90 9.73 -12.08
C ASP A 501 31.88 8.71 -11.55
N THR A 502 30.60 9.00 -11.79
CA THR A 502 29.48 8.12 -11.50
C THR A 502 28.47 8.24 -12.64
N GLU A 503 27.71 7.18 -12.88
CA GLU A 503 26.56 7.25 -13.77
C GLU A 503 25.52 8.25 -13.23
N PRO A 504 24.68 8.84 -14.10
CA PRO A 504 23.59 9.70 -13.65
C PRO A 504 22.78 9.05 -12.53
N LEU A 505 22.48 9.81 -11.46
CA LEU A 505 21.72 9.28 -10.33
C LEU A 505 20.29 8.90 -10.74
N PHE A 506 19.69 9.71 -11.60
CA PHE A 506 18.30 9.57 -12.03
C PHE A 506 18.19 9.89 -13.52
N CYS A 507 17.41 9.09 -14.24
CA CYS A 507 17.05 9.39 -15.62
C CYS A 507 15.84 10.31 -15.65
N LYS A 508 15.78 11.19 -16.65
CA LYS A 508 14.59 12.01 -16.88
C LYS A 508 13.48 11.10 -17.41
N MET A 509 12.32 11.15 -16.77
CA MET A 509 11.15 10.42 -17.22
C MET A 509 10.45 11.22 -18.30
N GLU A 510 9.99 10.55 -19.35
CA GLU A 510 9.08 11.16 -20.30
C GLU A 510 7.87 11.67 -19.53
N LYS A 511 7.45 12.91 -19.82
CA LYS A 511 6.20 13.41 -19.26
C LYS A 511 5.15 12.40 -19.66
N VAL A 512 4.33 11.96 -18.70
CA VAL A 512 3.09 11.27 -19.02
C VAL A 512 2.37 12.23 -19.96
N GLU A 513 2.43 11.96 -21.27
CA GLU A 513 1.53 12.58 -22.21
C GLU A 513 0.16 12.35 -21.59
N LYS A 514 -0.70 13.37 -21.61
CA LYS A 514 -2.11 13.07 -21.37
C LYS A 514 -2.42 11.95 -22.37
N ALA A 515 -2.50 10.71 -21.89
CA ALA A 515 -3.47 9.80 -22.43
C ALA A 515 -4.70 10.69 -22.55
N PRO A 516 -5.26 10.88 -23.75
CA PRO A 516 -6.46 11.66 -23.89
C PRO A 516 -7.36 11.19 -22.74
N PRO A 517 -7.95 12.12 -21.98
CA PRO A 517 -8.79 11.72 -20.86
C PRO A 517 -9.63 10.56 -21.36
N THR A 518 -9.80 9.52 -20.54
CA THR A 518 -10.87 8.56 -20.77
C THR A 518 -12.18 9.36 -20.77
N GLN A 519 -12.43 10.06 -21.87
CA GLN A 519 -13.70 10.12 -22.52
C GLN A 519 -14.10 8.66 -22.51
N GLU A 520 -15.17 8.37 -21.79
CA GLU A 520 -16.18 7.47 -22.31
C GLU A 520 -16.02 7.45 -23.83
N ASN A 521 -15.62 6.30 -24.40
CA ASN A 521 -15.36 6.13 -25.84
C ASN A 521 -16.68 6.32 -26.60
N TYR A 522 -17.24 7.53 -26.55
CA TYR A 522 -18.39 7.94 -27.29
C TYR A 522 -17.90 8.06 -28.73
N ILE A 523 -18.30 7.07 -29.51
CA ILE A 523 -18.31 7.21 -30.95
C ILE A 523 -19.26 8.37 -31.28
N SER A 524 -18.92 9.18 -32.28
CA SER A 524 -19.86 10.20 -32.75
C SER A 524 -21.06 9.50 -33.43
N ILE A 525 -22.20 10.19 -33.54
CA ILE A 525 -23.32 9.68 -34.35
C ILE A 525 -22.88 9.41 -35.80
N GLU A 526 -21.89 10.15 -36.30
CA GLU A 526 -21.31 9.92 -37.63
C GLU A 526 -20.51 8.62 -37.71
N ASP A 527 -19.91 8.18 -36.60
CA ASP A 527 -19.26 6.87 -36.53
C ASP A 527 -20.27 5.73 -36.47
N PHE A 528 -21.40 5.92 -35.77
CA PHE A 528 -22.49 4.94 -35.78
C PHE A 528 -23.16 4.84 -37.17
N LYS A 529 -23.38 5.96 -37.85
CA LYS A 529 -23.90 6.00 -39.24
C LYS A 529 -23.04 5.25 -40.25
N LYS A 530 -21.74 5.07 -39.97
CA LYS A 530 -20.85 4.25 -40.82
C LYS A 530 -21.14 2.76 -40.71
N VAL A 531 -21.92 2.31 -39.72
CA VAL A 531 -22.25 0.89 -39.50
C VAL A 531 -23.66 0.63 -40.02
N GLU A 532 -23.78 -0.24 -41.02
CA GLU A 532 -25.08 -0.66 -41.54
C GLU A 532 -25.55 -1.90 -40.77
N ILE A 533 -26.50 -1.72 -39.86
CA ILE A 533 -27.15 -2.82 -39.16
C ILE A 533 -28.49 -3.09 -39.82
N LYS A 534 -28.75 -4.34 -40.22
CA LYS A 534 -29.99 -4.77 -40.86
C LYS A 534 -30.64 -5.92 -40.10
N VAL A 535 -31.96 -6.00 -40.12
CA VAL A 535 -32.69 -7.20 -39.68
C VAL A 535 -32.56 -8.27 -40.76
N GLY A 536 -32.07 -9.45 -40.40
CA GLY A 536 -31.92 -10.60 -41.28
C GLY A 536 -32.75 -11.79 -40.86
N LEU A 537 -33.25 -12.56 -41.81
CA LEU A 537 -33.96 -13.82 -41.57
C LEU A 537 -33.05 -15.00 -41.87
N ILE A 538 -32.81 -15.87 -40.89
CA ILE A 538 -31.99 -17.07 -41.09
C ILE A 538 -32.79 -18.07 -41.94
N LYS A 539 -32.28 -18.43 -43.12
CA LYS A 539 -32.88 -19.40 -44.03
C LYS A 539 -32.26 -20.79 -43.90
N GLU A 540 -30.95 -20.84 -43.63
CA GLU A 540 -30.22 -22.10 -43.45
C GLU A 540 -29.19 -21.92 -42.34
N ALA A 541 -28.99 -22.99 -41.55
CA ALA A 541 -27.98 -23.06 -40.51
C ALA A 541 -27.34 -24.45 -40.52
N GLN A 542 -26.01 -24.52 -40.48
CA GLN A 542 -25.26 -25.78 -40.49
C GLN A 542 -24.01 -25.67 -39.62
N ARG A 543 -23.61 -26.77 -38.97
CA ARG A 543 -22.33 -26.83 -38.25
C ARG A 543 -21.16 -26.89 -39.24
N ILE A 544 -20.04 -26.28 -38.89
CA ILE A 544 -18.81 -26.37 -39.69
C ILE A 544 -18.03 -27.60 -39.23
N GLU A 545 -17.78 -28.57 -40.11
CA GLU A 545 -17.13 -29.85 -39.78
C GLU A 545 -15.76 -29.69 -39.07
N LYS A 546 -15.05 -28.58 -39.35
CA LYS A 546 -13.74 -28.27 -38.78
C LYS A 546 -13.77 -27.51 -37.45
N SER A 547 -14.95 -27.22 -36.88
CA SER A 547 -15.07 -26.47 -35.62
C SER A 547 -16.30 -26.85 -34.82
N ASN A 548 -16.11 -27.11 -33.53
CA ASN A 548 -17.19 -27.33 -32.56
C ASN A 548 -17.84 -26.02 -32.06
N LYS A 549 -17.33 -24.85 -32.46
CA LYS A 549 -17.80 -23.54 -31.98
C LYS A 549 -18.51 -22.69 -33.03
N LEU A 550 -18.45 -23.08 -34.31
CA LEU A 550 -18.90 -22.24 -35.43
C LEU A 550 -20.13 -22.82 -36.15
N LEU A 551 -21.10 -21.96 -36.43
CA LEU A 551 -22.20 -22.23 -37.37
C LEU A 551 -22.00 -21.43 -38.66
N ARG A 552 -22.33 -22.06 -39.78
CA ARG A 552 -22.48 -21.43 -41.09
C ARG A 552 -23.96 -21.12 -41.30
N LEU A 553 -24.28 -19.84 -41.43
CA LEU A 553 -25.65 -19.35 -41.56
C LEU A 553 -25.83 -18.69 -42.93
N LYS A 554 -26.94 -18.99 -43.61
CA LYS A 554 -27.42 -18.25 -44.78
C LYS A 554 -28.53 -17.31 -44.34
N VAL A 555 -28.25 -16.02 -44.35
CA VAL A 555 -29.17 -14.99 -43.84
C VAL A 555 -29.69 -14.16 -45.01
N ASP A 556 -31.01 -14.04 -45.09
CA ASP A 556 -31.71 -13.14 -46.00
C ASP A 556 -31.70 -11.72 -45.42
N LEU A 557 -31.02 -10.80 -46.11
CA LEU A 557 -30.94 -9.38 -45.76
C LEU A 557 -31.74 -8.51 -46.74
N GLY A 558 -32.74 -9.06 -47.43
CA GLY A 558 -33.52 -8.34 -48.45
C GLY A 558 -32.72 -8.04 -49.72
N GLU A 559 -31.68 -8.83 -49.99
CA GLU A 559 -30.82 -8.74 -51.17
C GLU A 559 -31.16 -9.85 -52.17
N ASN A 560 -30.71 -9.73 -53.42
CA ASN A 560 -30.91 -10.76 -54.46
C ASN A 560 -30.12 -12.07 -54.20
N ARG A 561 -29.48 -12.21 -53.02
CA ARG A 561 -28.74 -13.40 -52.59
C ARG A 561 -28.79 -13.55 -51.08
N LEU A 562 -28.68 -14.78 -50.59
CA LEU A 562 -28.46 -15.05 -49.17
C LEU A 562 -26.99 -14.81 -48.81
N ARG A 563 -26.74 -14.02 -47.76
CA ARG A 563 -25.38 -13.79 -47.26
C ARG A 563 -24.91 -14.94 -46.39
N GLN A 564 -23.65 -15.33 -46.56
CA GLN A 564 -23.03 -16.31 -45.68
C GLN A 564 -22.40 -15.61 -44.48
N ILE A 565 -22.82 -16.00 -43.27
CA ILE A 565 -22.27 -15.48 -42.02
C ILE A 565 -21.80 -16.66 -41.17
N ILE A 566 -20.54 -16.58 -40.73
CA ILE A 566 -19.95 -17.57 -39.83
C ILE A 566 -20.01 -17.00 -38.41
N SER A 567 -20.72 -17.67 -37.50
CA SER A 567 -20.96 -17.18 -36.13
C SER A 567 -20.53 -18.19 -35.07
N GLY A 568 -19.94 -17.68 -33.99
CA GLY A 568 -19.39 -18.44 -32.86
C GLY A 568 -20.41 -18.91 -31.83
N ILE A 569 -21.60 -19.33 -32.28
CA ILE A 569 -22.76 -19.60 -31.42
C ILE A 569 -23.14 -21.09 -31.35
N ALA A 570 -22.29 -21.99 -31.86
CA ALA A 570 -22.62 -23.42 -31.96
C ALA A 570 -22.66 -24.17 -30.61
N LEU A 571 -22.13 -23.57 -29.55
CA LEU A 571 -22.20 -24.13 -28.19
C LEU A 571 -23.54 -23.81 -27.51
N ASP A 572 -24.21 -22.75 -27.95
CA ASP A 572 -25.40 -22.19 -27.31
C ASP A 572 -26.69 -22.48 -28.13
N TYR A 573 -26.57 -22.76 -29.44
CA TYR A 573 -27.71 -22.99 -30.34
C TYR A 573 -27.53 -24.20 -31.25
N GLU A 574 -28.60 -24.99 -31.39
CA GLU A 574 -28.71 -26.02 -32.42
C GLU A 574 -29.15 -25.40 -33.76
N PRO A 575 -28.57 -25.82 -34.92
CA PRO A 575 -28.85 -25.21 -36.21
C PRO A 575 -30.34 -25.15 -36.57
N GLU A 576 -31.10 -26.19 -36.26
CA GLU A 576 -32.52 -26.32 -36.59
C GLU A 576 -33.37 -25.27 -35.85
N SER A 577 -32.95 -24.88 -34.64
CA SER A 577 -33.66 -23.88 -33.81
C SER A 577 -33.55 -22.46 -34.36
N LEU A 578 -32.54 -22.19 -35.20
CA LEU A 578 -32.24 -20.86 -35.74
C LEU A 578 -32.97 -20.56 -37.04
N VAL A 579 -33.36 -21.58 -37.80
CA VAL A 579 -34.04 -21.39 -39.09
C VAL A 579 -35.39 -20.72 -38.87
N GLY A 580 -35.64 -19.61 -39.59
CA GLY A 580 -36.85 -18.81 -39.44
C GLY A 580 -36.76 -17.72 -38.36
N GLN A 581 -35.66 -17.64 -37.59
CA GLN A 581 -35.48 -16.56 -36.63
C GLN A 581 -34.97 -15.27 -37.30
N MET A 582 -35.44 -14.13 -36.80
CA MET A 582 -34.92 -12.81 -37.16
C MET A 582 -33.75 -12.44 -36.25
N VAL A 583 -32.68 -11.91 -36.84
CA VAL A 583 -31.46 -11.50 -36.14
C VAL A 583 -30.96 -10.15 -36.64
N CYS A 584 -30.26 -9.40 -35.79
CA CYS A 584 -29.60 -8.16 -36.19
C CYS A 584 -28.21 -8.47 -36.75
N VAL A 585 -27.92 -7.95 -37.94
CA VAL A 585 -26.69 -8.22 -38.68
C VAL A 585 -25.99 -6.92 -39.07
N VAL A 586 -24.69 -6.82 -38.77
CA VAL A 586 -23.84 -5.79 -39.37
C VAL A 586 -23.48 -6.21 -40.79
N ALA A 587 -24.01 -5.47 -41.77
CA ALA A 587 -24.01 -5.83 -43.18
C ALA A 587 -22.89 -5.16 -44.00
N ASN A 588 -22.20 -4.15 -43.48
CA ASN A 588 -21.14 -3.44 -44.22
C ASN A 588 -19.72 -3.66 -43.66
N LEU A 589 -19.53 -4.75 -42.89
CA LEU A 589 -18.20 -5.19 -42.50
C LEU A 589 -17.43 -5.79 -43.69
N LYS A 590 -16.12 -5.57 -43.71
CA LYS A 590 -15.23 -6.22 -44.66
C LYS A 590 -15.32 -7.75 -44.48
N PRO A 591 -15.56 -8.53 -45.55
CA PRO A 591 -15.63 -9.98 -45.45
C PRO A 591 -14.34 -10.59 -44.88
N ALA A 592 -14.47 -11.59 -44.02
CA ALA A 592 -13.36 -12.25 -43.34
C ALA A 592 -13.39 -13.76 -43.57
N LYS A 593 -12.22 -14.39 -43.67
CA LYS A 593 -12.11 -15.86 -43.73
C LYS A 593 -12.05 -16.43 -42.32
N LEU A 594 -12.98 -17.33 -41.99
CA LEU A 594 -13.02 -18.07 -40.73
C LEU A 594 -13.02 -19.56 -41.05
N MET A 595 -11.99 -20.28 -40.60
CA MET A 595 -11.81 -21.72 -40.84
C MET A 595 -11.91 -22.15 -42.32
N GLY A 596 -11.49 -21.28 -43.25
CA GLY A 596 -11.51 -21.51 -44.69
C GLY A 596 -12.79 -21.09 -45.41
N GLU A 597 -13.84 -20.73 -44.67
CA GLU A 597 -15.12 -20.23 -45.18
C GLU A 597 -15.16 -18.69 -45.12
N MET A 598 -15.85 -18.05 -46.07
CA MET A 598 -16.03 -16.60 -46.06
C MET A 598 -17.23 -16.22 -45.16
N SER A 599 -17.05 -15.22 -44.30
CA SER A 599 -18.11 -14.53 -43.55
C SER A 599 -18.29 -13.12 -44.08
N GLU A 600 -19.50 -12.79 -44.54
CA GLU A 600 -19.87 -11.53 -45.21
C GLU A 600 -20.71 -10.61 -44.30
N GLY A 601 -20.59 -10.79 -42.99
CA GLY A 601 -21.29 -10.00 -41.98
C GLY A 601 -21.05 -10.54 -40.57
N MET A 602 -21.68 -9.90 -39.59
CA MET A 602 -21.62 -10.28 -38.18
C MET A 602 -23.02 -10.24 -37.57
N ILE A 603 -23.45 -11.34 -36.94
CA ILE A 603 -24.68 -11.37 -36.15
C ILE A 603 -24.40 -10.81 -34.76
N LEU A 604 -25.32 -9.99 -34.26
CA LEU A 604 -25.23 -9.40 -32.93
C LEU A 604 -25.84 -10.34 -31.88
N ALA A 605 -25.09 -10.56 -30.80
CA ALA A 605 -25.49 -11.40 -29.68
C ALA A 605 -24.97 -10.79 -28.36
N VAL A 606 -25.65 -11.11 -27.26
CA VAL A 606 -25.29 -10.72 -25.89
C VAL A 606 -24.85 -11.96 -25.12
N ARG A 607 -23.81 -11.84 -24.27
CA ARG A 607 -23.32 -12.93 -23.42
C ARG A 607 -23.15 -12.46 -21.97
N ASP A 608 -23.81 -13.15 -21.04
CA ASP A 608 -23.72 -12.92 -19.59
C ASP A 608 -23.29 -14.19 -18.87
N SER A 609 -22.23 -14.13 -18.05
CA SER A 609 -21.62 -15.20 -17.21
C SER A 609 -21.40 -16.56 -17.88
N ASP A 610 -22.44 -17.20 -18.45
CA ASP A 610 -22.42 -18.44 -19.23
C ASP A 610 -23.54 -18.58 -20.31
N ASN A 611 -24.45 -17.60 -20.51
CA ASN A 611 -25.57 -17.67 -21.47
C ASN A 611 -25.40 -16.72 -22.66
N LEU A 612 -25.69 -17.16 -23.89
CA LEU A 612 -25.69 -16.33 -25.11
C LEU A 612 -27.12 -16.15 -25.67
N ALA A 613 -27.50 -14.91 -25.99
CA ALA A 613 -28.79 -14.57 -26.60
C ALA A 613 -28.59 -13.73 -27.88
N LEU A 614 -29.28 -14.10 -28.96
CA LEU A 614 -29.27 -13.33 -30.21
C LEU A 614 -30.13 -12.06 -30.09
N ILE A 615 -29.65 -10.94 -30.66
CA ILE A 615 -30.42 -9.69 -30.69
C ILE A 615 -31.40 -9.73 -31.86
N SER A 616 -32.69 -9.61 -31.55
CA SER A 616 -33.80 -9.65 -32.51
C SER A 616 -34.83 -8.55 -32.23
N PRO A 617 -35.59 -8.10 -33.24
CA PRO A 617 -36.67 -7.15 -33.01
C PRO A 617 -37.83 -7.80 -32.24
N THR A 618 -38.44 -7.07 -31.31
CA THR A 618 -39.58 -7.56 -30.50
C THR A 618 -40.88 -7.79 -31.29
N LYS A 619 -40.93 -7.32 -32.54
CA LYS A 619 -42.01 -7.53 -33.51
C LYS A 619 -41.41 -7.97 -34.84
N GLU A 620 -42.10 -8.82 -35.59
CA GLU A 620 -41.65 -9.19 -36.94
C GLU A 620 -41.43 -7.96 -37.84
N LYS A 621 -40.36 -8.00 -38.63
CA LYS A 621 -39.96 -6.98 -39.59
C LYS A 621 -39.58 -7.61 -40.91
N ILE A 622 -39.63 -6.81 -41.97
CA ILE A 622 -39.21 -7.25 -43.30
C ILE A 622 -37.69 -7.44 -43.30
N ALA A 623 -37.21 -8.58 -43.81
CA ALA A 623 -35.79 -8.85 -43.98
C ALA A 623 -35.12 -7.73 -44.80
N GLY A 624 -33.96 -7.26 -44.35
CA GLY A 624 -33.23 -6.15 -44.94
C GLY A 624 -33.55 -4.76 -44.39
N SER A 625 -34.52 -4.64 -43.48
CA SER A 625 -34.83 -3.37 -42.81
C SER A 625 -33.62 -2.83 -42.05
N LEU A 626 -33.28 -1.56 -42.26
CA LEU A 626 -32.19 -0.88 -41.56
C LEU A 626 -32.57 -0.60 -40.10
N ILE A 627 -31.62 -0.79 -39.18
CA ILE A 627 -31.74 -0.44 -37.77
C ILE A 627 -31.09 0.94 -37.59
N SER A 628 -31.83 1.88 -37.01
CA SER A 628 -31.44 3.29 -36.85
C SER A 628 -31.40 3.72 -35.40
#